data_AF-A0A059EW48-F1
#
_entry.id   AF-A0A059EW48-F1
#
_cell.length_a   1.000
_cell.length_b   1.000
_cell.length_c   1.000
_cell.angle_alpha   90.00
_cell.angle_beta   90.00
_cell.angle_gamma   90.00
#
_symmetry.space_group_name_H-M   'P 1'
#
loop_
_entity.id
_entity.type
_entity.pdbx_description
1 polymer ?
#
loop_
_entity_poly.entity_id
_entity_poly.type
_entity_poly.pdbx_seq_one_letter_code
_entity_poly.pdbx_strand_id
1 'polypeptide(L)'
;MKNKLKQTIDLIKKTKNNPIIFHLLYSNLCNLKKTERTFIQNTNNLFTNILYASTDDPRTTNQSLENKILTYLKESRNNYNILKLRIILYYLDGRLLSKLNTFILFEIMNHHFGMNYYNDALIEQILSKHITSNLFGIKNVKKIHNEAIEIFLQSQKLFSLRRLPMYITSNMLPPVVHYDNQKNSEYLNLKVAESLSFYAKYTKNIEYFKQIVPQTDDFLVMFKSFISNTFNTVEDRKSFSISNLVSDMNEEMNSLFYRIKNAIDKVKDKQKIKNELIDYIETL
;
A
#
# COMPACT_ATOMS: atom_id res chain seq x y z
N MET A 1 27.06 19.40 -9.38
CA MET A 1 26.35 18.16 -9.00
C MET A 1 24.85 18.48 -9.03
N LYS A 2 24.11 18.13 -10.09
CA LYS A 2 22.66 18.39 -10.16
C LYS A 2 21.98 17.61 -9.02
N ASN A 3 21.16 18.33 -8.25
CA ASN A 3 20.58 17.90 -6.98
C ASN A 3 19.78 16.59 -7.14
N LYS A 4 20.32 15.45 -6.69
CA LYS A 4 19.74 14.10 -6.86
C LYS A 4 18.33 14.01 -6.25
N LEU A 5 18.08 14.77 -5.19
CA LEU A 5 16.77 14.91 -4.57
C LEU A 5 15.75 15.52 -5.54
N LYS A 6 16.09 16.62 -6.21
CA LYS A 6 15.23 17.25 -7.23
C LYS A 6 14.93 16.29 -8.39
N GLN A 7 15.94 15.58 -8.88
CA GLN A 7 15.76 14.58 -9.94
C GLN A 7 14.80 13.46 -9.51
N THR A 8 14.94 12.96 -8.29
CA THR A 8 14.06 11.91 -7.75
C THR A 8 12.62 12.41 -7.64
N ILE A 9 12.39 13.63 -7.15
CA ILE A 9 11.06 14.25 -7.09
C ILE A 9 10.45 14.38 -8.50
N ASP A 10 11.22 14.84 -9.48
CA ASP A 10 10.73 15.00 -10.84
C ASP A 10 10.42 13.66 -11.52
N LEU A 11 11.14 12.59 -11.18
CA LEU A 11 10.81 11.24 -11.60
C LEU A 11 9.51 10.74 -10.93
N ILE A 12 9.34 10.97 -9.62
CA ILE A 12 8.11 10.59 -8.90
C ILE A 12 6.87 11.21 -9.56
N LYS A 13 6.95 12.48 -9.99
CA LYS A 13 5.86 13.17 -10.68
C LYS A 13 5.39 12.47 -11.98
N LYS A 14 6.23 11.64 -12.60
CA LYS A 14 5.94 10.91 -13.83
C LYS A 14 5.35 9.50 -13.59
N THR A 15 5.25 9.04 -12.34
CA THR A 15 4.84 7.67 -12.00
C THR A 15 3.33 7.48 -11.78
N LYS A 16 2.48 8.28 -12.46
CA LYS A 16 1.03 8.31 -12.20
C LYS A 16 0.40 6.90 -12.18
N ASN A 17 0.70 6.09 -13.18
CA ASN A 17 0.15 4.74 -13.35
C ASN A 17 1.07 3.62 -12.83
N ASN A 18 2.23 3.95 -12.27
CA ASN A 18 3.26 2.98 -11.89
C ASN A 18 3.52 2.98 -10.37
N PRO A 19 2.67 2.33 -9.56
CA PRO A 19 2.77 2.38 -8.09
C PRO A 19 4.05 1.73 -7.54
N ILE A 20 4.57 0.68 -8.18
CA ILE A 20 5.82 0.02 -7.79
C ILE A 20 7.00 0.98 -7.96
N ILE A 21 7.10 1.61 -9.15
CA ILE A 21 8.14 2.60 -9.43
C ILE A 21 8.02 3.80 -8.49
N PHE A 22 6.79 4.26 -8.21
CA PHE A 22 6.55 5.29 -7.21
C PHE A 22 7.15 4.90 -5.85
N HIS A 23 6.86 3.68 -5.36
CA HIS A 23 7.34 3.20 -4.08
C HIS A 23 8.87 3.15 -4.02
N LEU A 24 9.52 2.62 -5.07
CA LEU A 24 10.98 2.54 -5.15
C LEU A 24 11.63 3.94 -5.12
N LEU A 25 11.10 4.88 -5.91
CA LEU A 25 11.60 6.25 -5.94
C LEU A 25 11.34 6.99 -4.63
N TYR A 26 10.19 6.76 -3.99
CA TYR A 26 9.88 7.30 -2.67
C TYR A 26 10.85 6.78 -1.59
N SER A 27 11.12 5.47 -1.58
CA SER A 27 12.11 4.86 -0.68
C SER A 27 13.51 5.43 -0.90
N ASN A 28 13.90 5.64 -2.15
CA ASN A 28 15.15 6.33 -2.49
C ASN A 28 15.14 7.79 -1.99
N LEU A 29 14.03 8.51 -2.13
CA LEU A 29 13.88 9.87 -1.63
C LEU A 29 14.06 9.94 -0.09
N CYS A 30 13.47 9.00 0.65
CA CYS A 30 13.67 8.88 2.10
C CYS A 30 15.15 8.69 2.46
N ASN A 31 15.87 7.87 1.69
CA ASN A 31 17.30 7.62 1.91
C ASN A 31 18.16 8.85 1.58
N LEU A 32 17.90 9.49 0.44
CA LEU A 32 18.60 10.71 0.03
C LEU A 32 18.43 11.84 1.05
N LYS A 33 17.23 12.01 1.60
CA LYS A 33 16.97 13.06 2.60
C LYS A 33 17.75 12.87 3.91
N LYS A 34 18.02 11.63 4.31
CA LYS A 34 18.86 11.33 5.49
C LYS A 34 20.32 11.72 5.28
N THR A 35 20.78 11.65 4.03
CA THR A 35 22.19 11.86 3.66
C THR A 35 22.46 13.29 3.18
N GLU A 36 21.49 13.95 2.55
CA GLU A 36 21.56 15.32 2.05
C GLU A 36 20.76 16.28 2.95
N ARG A 37 21.41 16.85 3.98
CA ARG A 37 20.78 17.77 4.96
C ARG A 37 20.30 19.12 4.38
N THR A 38 20.62 19.43 3.13
CA THR A 38 20.62 20.80 2.58
C THR A 38 19.63 21.07 1.45
N PHE A 39 18.51 20.35 1.35
CA PHE A 39 17.43 20.81 0.48
C PHE A 39 16.56 21.85 1.19
N ILE A 40 16.90 23.13 0.97
CA ILE A 40 16.10 24.26 1.44
C ILE A 40 14.76 24.26 0.69
N GLN A 41 13.70 24.11 1.47
CA GLN A 41 12.31 24.17 1.08
C GLN A 41 11.94 25.56 0.56
N ASN A 42 11.70 25.67 -0.75
CA ASN A 42 10.76 26.67 -1.25
C ASN A 42 10.24 26.26 -2.62
N THR A 43 9.42 25.21 -2.64
CA THR A 43 8.62 24.92 -3.83
C THR A 43 7.22 25.48 -3.60
N ASN A 44 6.74 26.33 -4.52
CA ASN A 44 5.34 26.81 -4.53
C ASN A 44 4.33 25.68 -4.81
N ASN A 45 4.79 24.43 -4.93
CA ASN A 45 3.98 23.28 -5.28
C ASN A 45 3.56 22.49 -4.03
N LEU A 46 2.26 22.52 -3.71
CA LEU A 46 1.67 21.81 -2.57
C LEU A 46 2.10 20.34 -2.48
N PHE A 47 1.98 19.58 -3.58
CA PHE A 47 2.24 18.13 -3.57
C PHE A 47 3.72 17.79 -3.44
N THR A 48 4.61 18.67 -3.90
CA THR A 48 6.04 18.53 -3.64
C THR A 48 6.33 18.76 -2.16
N ASN A 49 5.66 19.73 -1.52
CA ASN A 49 5.77 19.96 -0.09
C ASN A 49 5.19 18.80 0.73
N ILE A 50 4.06 18.20 0.32
CA ILE A 50 3.49 17.00 0.95
C ILE A 50 4.45 15.81 0.81
N LEU A 51 4.97 15.56 -0.39
CA LEU A 51 5.92 14.48 -0.66
C LEU A 51 7.22 14.66 0.12
N TYR A 52 7.67 15.90 0.31
CA TYR A 52 8.83 16.16 1.13
C TYR A 52 8.51 15.92 2.62
N ALA A 53 7.39 16.46 3.11
CA ALA A 53 6.94 16.29 4.49
C ALA A 53 6.66 14.82 4.85
N SER A 54 6.26 13.98 3.90
CA SER A 54 6.07 12.55 4.12
C SER A 54 7.37 11.79 4.37
N THR A 55 8.52 12.41 4.11
CA THR A 55 9.85 11.86 4.41
C THR A 55 10.52 12.52 5.62
N ASP A 56 9.87 13.53 6.22
CA ASP A 56 10.35 14.22 7.43
C ASP A 56 10.10 13.39 8.70
N ASP A 57 10.71 13.83 9.79
CA ASP A 57 10.49 13.27 11.12
C ASP A 57 9.00 13.29 11.48
N PRO A 58 8.39 12.15 11.80
CA PRO A 58 6.95 12.05 12.03
C PRO A 58 6.50 12.72 13.34
N ARG A 59 7.44 13.26 14.14
CA ARG A 59 7.16 14.01 15.37
C ARG A 59 6.57 15.40 15.13
N THR A 60 6.70 16.03 13.96
CA THR A 60 6.20 17.41 13.75
C THR A 60 4.83 17.42 13.09
N THR A 61 3.83 18.07 13.68
CA THR A 61 2.51 18.31 13.04
C THR A 61 2.58 19.58 12.20
N ASN A 62 2.11 19.52 10.95
CA ASN A 62 2.01 20.68 10.07
C ASN A 62 0.54 20.97 9.77
N GLN A 63 -0.14 21.64 10.71
CA GLN A 63 -1.56 21.93 10.62
C GLN A 63 -1.92 22.75 9.37
N SER A 64 -1.04 23.67 8.94
CA SER A 64 -1.23 24.44 7.71
C SER A 64 -1.24 23.53 6.47
N LEU A 65 -0.32 22.56 6.40
CA LEU A 65 -0.27 21.58 5.33
C LEU A 65 -1.50 20.66 5.36
N GLU A 66 -1.89 20.19 6.54
CA GLU A 66 -3.06 19.31 6.72
C GLU A 66 -4.37 19.98 6.30
N ASN A 67 -4.54 21.26 6.61
CA ASN A 67 -5.70 22.02 6.13
C ASN A 67 -5.71 22.09 4.59
N LYS A 68 -4.56 22.35 3.95
CA LYS A 68 -4.45 22.37 2.48
C LYS A 68 -4.74 21.00 1.86
N ILE A 69 -4.28 19.92 2.49
CA ILE A 69 -4.60 18.55 2.06
C ILE A 69 -6.12 18.32 2.13
N LEU A 70 -6.75 18.68 3.25
CA LEU A 70 -8.19 18.47 3.43
C LEU A 70 -9.02 19.28 2.43
N THR A 71 -8.66 20.54 2.18
CA THR A 71 -9.30 21.36 1.15
C THR A 71 -9.20 20.71 -0.23
N TYR A 72 -7.99 20.26 -0.62
CA TYR A 72 -7.80 19.56 -1.88
C TYR A 72 -8.66 18.29 -2.01
N LEU A 73 -8.73 17.47 -0.96
CA LEU A 73 -9.53 16.24 -0.98
C LEU A 73 -11.03 16.52 -1.18
N LYS A 74 -11.55 17.58 -0.55
CA LYS A 74 -12.94 18.01 -0.71
C LYS A 74 -13.23 18.52 -2.12
N GLU A 75 -12.33 19.32 -2.68
CA GLU A 75 -12.45 19.85 -4.05
C GLU A 75 -12.33 18.75 -5.12
N SER A 76 -11.64 17.65 -4.82
CA SER A 76 -11.33 16.60 -5.78
C SER A 76 -12.22 15.36 -5.70
N ARG A 77 -13.31 15.37 -4.92
CA ARG A 77 -14.22 14.22 -4.75
C ARG A 77 -14.69 13.59 -6.06
N ASN A 78 -14.99 14.42 -7.05
CA ASN A 78 -15.52 13.96 -8.34
C ASN A 78 -14.44 13.78 -9.42
N ASN A 79 -13.25 14.36 -9.23
CA ASN A 79 -12.17 14.31 -10.21
C ASN A 79 -10.82 14.40 -9.49
N TYR A 80 -10.39 13.25 -8.98
CA TYR A 80 -9.16 13.14 -8.21
C TYR A 80 -8.00 12.69 -9.08
N ASN A 81 -6.79 13.05 -8.65
CA ASN A 81 -5.57 12.62 -9.31
C ASN A 81 -4.92 11.51 -8.50
N ILE A 82 -4.83 10.31 -9.10
CA ILE A 82 -4.32 9.09 -8.46
C ILE A 82 -2.94 9.30 -7.81
N LEU A 83 -2.04 10.03 -8.48
CA LEU A 83 -0.69 10.30 -7.97
C LEU A 83 -0.71 11.24 -6.76
N LYS A 84 -1.51 12.30 -6.84
CA LYS A 84 -1.67 13.26 -5.74
C LYS A 84 -2.26 12.59 -4.50
N LEU A 85 -3.27 11.74 -4.68
CA LEU A 85 -3.83 10.93 -3.60
C LEU A 85 -2.77 9.98 -3.03
N ARG A 86 -1.99 9.30 -3.88
CA ARG A 86 -0.90 8.41 -3.42
C ARG A 86 0.13 9.16 -2.57
N ILE A 87 0.52 10.37 -2.98
CA ILE A 87 1.43 11.23 -2.20
C ILE A 87 0.84 11.55 -0.82
N ILE A 88 -0.46 11.85 -0.74
CA ILE A 88 -1.16 12.08 0.54
C ILE A 88 -1.19 10.80 1.39
N LEU A 89 -1.43 9.63 0.79
CA LEU A 89 -1.44 8.35 1.51
C LEU A 89 -0.07 8.03 2.11
N TYR A 90 1.01 8.25 1.37
CA TYR A 90 2.37 8.13 1.90
C TYR A 90 2.69 9.16 2.98
N TYR A 91 2.15 10.38 2.87
CA TYR A 91 2.20 11.35 3.95
C TYR A 91 1.56 10.83 5.22
N LEU A 92 0.37 10.23 5.14
CA LEU A 92 -0.34 9.66 6.29
C LEU A 92 0.35 8.41 6.86
N ASP A 93 0.78 7.46 6.01
CA ASP A 93 1.44 6.22 6.44
C ASP A 93 2.77 6.49 7.16
N GLY A 94 3.46 7.57 6.79
CA GLY A 94 4.68 8.03 7.44
C GLY A 94 4.47 8.70 8.80
N ARG A 95 3.24 9.04 9.22
CA ARG A 95 2.98 9.75 10.50
C ARG A 95 3.03 8.81 11.70
N LEU A 96 3.38 9.37 12.86
CA LEU A 96 3.09 8.71 14.14
C LEU A 96 1.57 8.53 14.27
N LEU A 97 1.12 7.34 14.64
CA LEU A 97 -0.31 7.02 14.76
C LEU A 97 -1.04 7.93 15.74
N SER A 98 -0.36 8.38 16.80
CA SER A 98 -0.89 9.36 17.76
C SER A 98 -1.13 10.75 17.15
N LYS A 99 -0.45 11.07 16.04
CA LYS A 99 -0.51 12.36 15.33
C LYS A 99 -1.17 12.25 13.95
N LEU A 100 -1.79 11.11 13.64
CA LEU A 100 -2.52 10.93 12.41
C LEU A 100 -3.74 11.86 12.39
N ASN A 101 -3.90 12.63 11.31
CA ASN A 101 -5.07 13.49 11.15
C ASN A 101 -6.28 12.66 10.71
N THR A 102 -7.19 12.40 11.65
CA THR A 102 -8.38 11.56 11.42
C THR A 102 -9.40 12.19 10.47
N PHE A 103 -9.42 13.52 10.30
CA PHE A 103 -10.32 14.17 9.34
C PHE A 103 -9.88 13.91 7.89
N ILE A 104 -8.57 13.95 7.63
CA ILE A 104 -8.02 13.59 6.31
C ILE A 104 -8.32 12.12 6.02
N LEU A 105 -8.07 11.23 6.98
CA LEU A 105 -8.35 9.81 6.81
C LEU A 105 -9.84 9.55 6.55
N PHE A 106 -10.75 10.19 7.30
CA PHE A 106 -12.19 10.06 7.12
C PHE A 106 -12.66 10.57 5.74
N GLU A 107 -12.13 11.70 5.27
CA GLU A 107 -12.45 12.22 3.94
C GLU A 107 -12.01 11.24 2.83
N ILE A 108 -10.82 10.65 2.98
CA ILE A 108 -10.29 9.64 2.04
C ILE A 108 -11.15 8.38 2.05
N MET A 109 -11.50 7.85 3.23
CA MET A 109 -12.31 6.64 3.37
C MET A 109 -13.67 6.78 2.70
N ASN A 110 -14.31 7.94 2.80
CA ASN A 110 -15.67 8.13 2.31
C ASN A 110 -15.77 8.51 0.84
N HIS A 111 -14.77 9.19 0.28
CA HIS A 111 -14.87 9.76 -1.07
C HIS A 111 -13.77 9.33 -2.03
N HIS A 112 -12.71 8.69 -1.56
CA HIS A 112 -11.54 8.33 -2.40
C HIS A 112 -11.22 6.83 -2.36
N PHE A 113 -12.06 6.04 -1.69
CA PHE A 113 -11.93 4.59 -1.60
C PHE A 113 -12.77 3.89 -2.68
N GLY A 114 -12.27 2.75 -3.16
CA GLY A 114 -12.92 1.94 -4.20
C GLY A 114 -12.63 2.41 -5.62
N MET A 115 -11.69 3.35 -5.78
CA MET A 115 -11.38 3.95 -7.07
C MET A 115 -10.06 3.43 -7.67
N ASN A 116 -9.13 2.94 -6.84
CA ASN A 116 -7.86 2.39 -7.32
C ASN A 116 -7.31 1.34 -6.34
N TYR A 117 -7.16 0.11 -6.80
CA TYR A 117 -6.75 -1.04 -5.98
C TYR A 117 -5.52 -0.80 -5.09
N TYR A 118 -4.47 -0.17 -5.63
CA TYR A 118 -3.23 0.08 -4.88
C TYR A 118 -3.43 1.14 -3.79
N ASN A 119 -4.10 2.24 -4.12
CA ASN A 119 -4.40 3.29 -3.14
C ASN A 119 -5.39 2.79 -2.08
N ASP A 120 -6.37 1.97 -2.46
CA ASP A 120 -7.33 1.34 -1.56
C ASP A 120 -6.62 0.43 -0.55
N ALA A 121 -5.63 -0.35 -0.99
CA ALA A 121 -4.80 -1.16 -0.09
C ALA A 121 -4.02 -0.30 0.94
N LEU A 122 -3.53 0.88 0.54
CA LEU A 122 -2.89 1.81 1.46
C LEU A 122 -3.88 2.43 2.45
N ILE A 123 -5.09 2.78 1.99
CA ILE A 123 -6.18 3.26 2.86
C ILE A 123 -6.49 2.21 3.92
N GLU A 124 -6.67 0.95 3.49
CA GLU A 124 -6.92 -0.18 4.38
C GLU A 124 -5.79 -0.35 5.41
N GLN A 125 -4.54 -0.29 4.96
CA GLN A 125 -3.37 -0.41 5.83
C GLN A 125 -3.32 0.71 6.88
N ILE A 126 -3.46 1.96 6.48
CA ILE A 126 -3.39 3.13 7.38
C ILE A 126 -4.52 3.05 8.42
N LEU A 127 -5.73 2.72 7.98
CA LEU A 127 -6.89 2.59 8.85
C LEU A 127 -6.71 1.43 9.84
N SER A 128 -6.28 0.24 9.39
CA SER A 128 -6.01 -0.91 10.25
C SER A 128 -4.94 -0.60 11.30
N LYS A 129 -3.83 0.05 10.91
CA LYS A 129 -2.79 0.52 11.86
C LYS A 129 -3.38 1.46 12.91
N HIS A 130 -4.19 2.43 12.50
CA HIS A 130 -4.80 3.40 13.41
C HIS A 130 -5.79 2.74 14.40
N ILE A 131 -6.65 1.83 13.92
CA ILE A 131 -7.65 1.13 14.76
C ILE A 131 -6.96 0.27 15.82
N THR A 132 -5.95 -0.49 15.39
CA THR A 132 -5.23 -1.44 16.26
C THR A 132 -4.17 -0.80 17.15
N SER A 133 -3.82 0.47 16.95
CA SER A 133 -2.71 1.12 17.65
C SER A 133 -2.83 1.05 19.18
N ASN A 134 -4.05 1.16 19.71
CA ASN A 134 -4.32 1.08 21.14
C ASN A 134 -4.01 -0.31 21.71
N LEU A 135 -4.12 -1.39 20.91
CA LEU A 135 -3.76 -2.75 21.30
C LEU A 135 -2.26 -2.90 21.57
N PHE A 136 -1.46 -1.99 21.01
CA PHE A 136 -0.01 -1.89 21.21
C PHE A 136 0.38 -0.76 22.16
N GLY A 137 -0.56 -0.22 22.94
CA GLY A 137 -0.30 0.84 23.92
C GLY A 137 -0.11 2.24 23.33
N ILE A 138 -0.34 2.43 22.02
CA ILE A 138 -0.24 3.73 21.37
C ILE A 138 -1.57 4.47 21.50
N LYS A 139 -1.61 5.51 22.34
CA LYS A 139 -2.81 6.35 22.50
C LYS A 139 -3.01 7.26 21.29
N ASN A 140 -4.12 7.09 20.59
CA ASN A 140 -4.55 8.00 19.54
C ASN A 140 -5.16 9.28 20.13
N VAL A 141 -4.83 10.46 19.57
CA VAL A 141 -5.40 11.74 20.00
C VAL A 141 -6.91 11.83 19.72
N LYS A 142 -7.36 11.22 18.62
CA LYS A 142 -8.78 11.07 18.26
C LYS A 142 -9.05 9.64 17.84
N LYS A 143 -10.13 9.06 18.33
CA LYS A 143 -10.62 7.75 17.88
C LYS A 143 -11.57 7.95 16.70
N ILE A 144 -11.50 7.06 15.72
CA ILE A 144 -12.56 6.91 14.72
C ILE A 144 -13.69 6.16 15.41
N HIS A 145 -14.91 6.68 15.27
CA HIS A 145 -16.11 6.04 15.81
C HIS A 145 -16.36 4.68 15.15
N ASN A 146 -16.84 3.71 15.93
CA ASN A 146 -17.05 2.35 15.44
C ASN A 146 -18.06 2.32 14.29
N GLU A 147 -19.07 3.16 14.34
CA GLU A 147 -20.11 3.31 13.30
C GLU A 147 -19.49 3.70 11.95
N ALA A 148 -18.48 4.58 11.96
CA ALA A 148 -17.76 4.96 10.74
C ALA A 148 -16.93 3.80 10.15
N ILE A 149 -16.37 2.95 11.02
CA ILE A 149 -15.65 1.74 10.61
C ILE A 149 -16.64 0.75 9.99
N GLU A 150 -17.79 0.54 10.62
CA GLU A 150 -18.83 -0.37 10.14
C GLU A 150 -19.37 0.06 8.76
N ILE A 151 -19.67 1.34 8.58
CA ILE A 151 -20.07 1.90 7.27
C ILE A 151 -18.98 1.65 6.21
N PHE A 152 -17.71 1.87 6.56
CA PHE A 152 -16.59 1.62 5.66
C PHE A 152 -16.49 0.13 5.28
N LEU A 153 -16.63 -0.78 6.25
CA LEU A 153 -16.61 -2.23 6.02
C LEU A 153 -17.77 -2.71 5.16
N GLN A 154 -18.94 -2.06 5.23
CA GLN A 154 -20.11 -2.35 4.41
C GLN A 154 -20.00 -1.83 2.97
N SER A 155 -19.16 -0.82 2.72
CA SER A 155 -19.10 -0.10 1.43
C SER A 155 -18.57 -0.93 0.24
N GLN A 156 -18.06 -2.15 0.47
CA GLN A 156 -17.37 -2.95 -0.55
C GLN A 156 -17.82 -4.41 -0.56
N LYS A 157 -17.90 -4.98 -1.76
CA LYS A 157 -18.26 -6.39 -1.97
C LYS A 157 -17.08 -7.36 -1.84
N LEU A 158 -15.86 -6.90 -2.08
CA LEU A 158 -14.67 -7.75 -2.05
C LEU A 158 -13.94 -7.63 -0.70
N PHE A 159 -13.76 -8.78 -0.05
CA PHE A 159 -13.01 -8.91 1.19
C PHE A 159 -11.49 -8.83 0.92
N SER A 160 -10.78 -8.13 1.80
CA SER A 160 -9.32 -8.02 1.80
C SER A 160 -8.84 -8.40 3.19
N LEU A 161 -7.85 -9.31 3.29
CA LEU A 161 -7.24 -9.71 4.57
C LEU A 161 -6.73 -8.50 5.36
N ARG A 162 -6.33 -7.42 4.67
CA ARG A 162 -5.89 -6.16 5.29
C ARG A 162 -6.97 -5.47 6.12
N ARG A 163 -8.25 -5.79 5.88
CA ARG A 163 -9.40 -5.27 6.64
C ARG A 163 -9.68 -6.08 7.90
N LEU A 164 -9.20 -7.31 8.01
CA LEU A 164 -9.48 -8.17 9.15
C LEU A 164 -9.19 -7.49 10.52
N PRO A 165 -8.09 -6.72 10.68
CA PRO A 165 -7.85 -5.98 11.91
C PRO A 165 -8.92 -4.93 12.27
N MET A 166 -9.62 -4.37 11.28
CA MET A 166 -10.68 -3.37 11.52
C MET A 166 -11.91 -4.00 12.18
N TYR A 167 -12.14 -5.29 11.94
CA TYR A 167 -13.28 -5.99 12.52
C TYR A 167 -13.14 -6.21 14.02
N ILE A 168 -11.93 -6.12 14.59
CA ILE A 168 -11.66 -6.30 16.02
C ILE A 168 -12.47 -5.32 16.88
N THR A 169 -12.59 -4.08 16.41
CA THR A 169 -13.33 -3.03 17.12
C THR A 169 -14.78 -2.90 16.69
N SER A 170 -15.13 -3.47 15.53
CA SER A 170 -16.50 -3.51 15.01
C SER A 170 -17.33 -4.59 15.70
N ASN A 171 -18.65 -4.46 15.67
CA ASN A 171 -19.55 -5.54 16.06
C ASN A 171 -19.97 -6.43 14.86
N MET A 172 -19.23 -6.37 13.77
CA MET A 172 -19.54 -7.10 12.54
C MET A 172 -18.76 -8.42 12.43
N LEU A 173 -19.44 -9.46 11.94
CA LEU A 173 -18.80 -10.69 11.50
C LEU A 173 -17.98 -10.41 10.23
N PRO A 174 -16.67 -10.73 10.18
CA PRO A 174 -15.90 -10.63 8.96
C PRO A 174 -16.38 -11.65 7.91
N PRO A 175 -16.19 -11.37 6.61
CA PRO A 175 -16.36 -12.38 5.57
C PRO A 175 -15.47 -13.61 5.81
N VAL A 176 -15.97 -14.78 5.41
CA VAL A 176 -15.22 -16.04 5.50
C VAL A 176 -13.91 -15.91 4.69
N VAL A 177 -12.79 -16.32 5.29
CA VAL A 177 -11.52 -16.35 4.60
C VAL A 177 -11.49 -17.58 3.70
N HIS A 178 -11.41 -17.36 2.39
CA HIS A 178 -11.18 -18.44 1.44
C HIS A 178 -9.69 -18.70 1.30
N TYR A 179 -9.28 -19.98 1.37
CA TYR A 179 -7.90 -20.41 1.28
C TYR A 179 -7.77 -21.59 0.32
N ASP A 180 -6.92 -21.43 -0.69
CA ASP A 180 -6.57 -22.44 -1.70
C ASP A 180 -5.03 -22.48 -1.82
N ASN A 181 -4.41 -23.52 -1.24
CA ASN A 181 -2.94 -23.62 -1.13
C ASN A 181 -2.26 -23.77 -2.51
N GLN A 182 -2.94 -24.39 -3.49
CA GLN A 182 -2.33 -24.69 -4.80
C GLN A 182 -2.03 -23.44 -5.63
N LYS A 183 -2.59 -22.28 -5.25
CA LYS A 183 -2.42 -21.00 -5.95
C LYS A 183 -1.70 -19.93 -5.14
N ASN A 184 -1.34 -20.23 -3.89
CA ASN A 184 -0.83 -19.22 -2.98
C ASN A 184 0.71 -19.25 -2.92
N SER A 185 1.33 -18.07 -3.01
CA SER A 185 2.73 -17.89 -2.63
C SER A 185 2.92 -18.15 -1.12
N GLU A 186 4.12 -18.57 -0.71
CA GLU A 186 4.48 -18.74 0.71
C GLU A 186 4.23 -17.46 1.54
N TYR A 187 4.55 -16.29 0.97
CA TYR A 187 4.28 -15.00 1.61
C TYR A 187 2.79 -14.77 1.88
N LEU A 188 1.92 -15.14 0.94
CA LEU A 188 0.48 -15.06 1.12
C LEU A 188 0.00 -16.02 2.21
N ASN A 189 0.53 -17.24 2.26
CA ASN A 189 0.24 -18.21 3.33
C ASN A 189 0.61 -17.65 4.71
N LEU A 190 1.82 -17.06 4.83
CA LEU A 190 2.25 -16.39 6.06
C LEU A 190 1.31 -15.24 6.44
N LYS A 191 0.92 -14.40 5.47
CA LYS A 191 0.03 -13.26 5.73
C LYS A 191 -1.37 -13.69 6.18
N VAL A 192 -1.89 -14.77 5.62
CA VAL A 192 -3.17 -15.36 6.05
C VAL A 192 -3.05 -15.82 7.50
N ALA A 193 -2.01 -16.60 7.83
CA ALA A 193 -1.79 -17.12 9.18
C ALA A 193 -1.62 -15.98 10.20
N GLU A 194 -0.73 -15.02 9.93
CA GLU A 194 -0.52 -13.83 10.77
C GLU A 194 -1.82 -13.06 11.02
N SER A 195 -2.60 -12.82 9.96
CA SER A 195 -3.83 -12.05 10.05
C SER A 195 -4.90 -12.77 10.87
N LEU A 196 -5.08 -14.07 10.65
CA LEU A 196 -6.04 -14.89 11.40
C LEU A 196 -5.62 -15.05 12.87
N SER A 197 -4.35 -15.30 13.15
CA SER A 197 -3.84 -15.35 14.53
C SER A 197 -3.98 -14.01 15.25
N PHE A 198 -3.71 -12.90 14.56
CA PHE A 198 -3.91 -11.57 15.09
C PHE A 198 -5.39 -11.33 15.44
N TYR A 199 -6.30 -11.64 14.52
CA TYR A 199 -7.73 -11.52 14.77
C TYR A 199 -8.20 -12.43 15.93
N ALA A 200 -7.76 -13.68 15.97
CA ALA A 200 -8.09 -14.63 17.03
C ALA A 200 -7.71 -14.11 18.42
N LYS A 201 -6.54 -13.48 18.52
CA LYS A 201 -6.00 -12.95 19.78
C LYS A 201 -6.80 -11.77 20.32
N TYR A 202 -7.32 -10.91 19.45
CA TYR A 202 -7.89 -9.62 19.84
C TYR A 202 -9.41 -9.52 19.62
N THR A 203 -10.03 -10.47 18.91
CA THR A 203 -11.49 -10.47 18.75
C THR A 203 -12.19 -10.59 20.09
N LYS A 204 -13.28 -9.84 20.25
CA LYS A 204 -14.16 -9.94 21.43
C LYS A 204 -15.11 -11.13 21.34
N ASN A 205 -15.33 -11.65 20.12
CA ASN A 205 -16.26 -12.74 19.87
C ASN A 205 -15.53 -13.93 19.23
N ILE A 206 -15.31 -14.97 20.03
CA ILE A 206 -14.62 -16.18 19.57
C ILE A 206 -15.44 -16.96 18.53
N GLU A 207 -16.76 -16.83 18.56
CA GLU A 207 -17.63 -17.48 17.56
C GLU A 207 -17.43 -16.87 16.18
N TYR A 208 -17.08 -15.58 16.08
CA TYR A 208 -16.72 -14.97 14.80
C TYR A 208 -15.45 -15.57 14.22
N PHE A 209 -14.44 -15.85 15.07
CA PHE A 209 -13.22 -16.50 14.61
C PHE A 209 -13.51 -17.90 14.05
N LYS A 210 -14.30 -18.71 14.77
CA LYS A 210 -14.67 -20.07 14.32
C LYS A 210 -15.37 -20.07 12.95
N GLN A 211 -16.18 -19.05 12.67
CA GLN A 211 -16.92 -18.92 11.41
C GLN A 211 -16.05 -18.49 10.23
N ILE A 212 -14.99 -17.70 10.45
CA ILE A 212 -14.17 -17.16 9.35
C ILE A 212 -12.94 -18.00 9.01
N VAL A 213 -12.51 -18.86 9.93
CA VAL A 213 -11.31 -19.69 9.77
C VAL A 213 -11.55 -20.76 8.70
N PRO A 214 -10.67 -20.87 7.68
CA PRO A 214 -10.76 -21.94 6.72
C PRO A 214 -10.67 -23.31 7.40
N GLN A 215 -11.54 -24.25 7.00
CA GLN A 215 -11.56 -25.62 7.53
C GLN A 215 -10.95 -26.64 6.58
N THR A 216 -10.21 -26.19 5.56
CA THR A 216 -9.56 -27.09 4.58
C THR A 216 -8.33 -27.76 5.20
N ASP A 217 -8.09 -29.02 4.86
CA ASP A 217 -6.96 -29.80 5.40
C ASP A 217 -5.62 -29.09 5.17
N ASP A 218 -5.41 -28.54 3.98
CA ASP A 218 -4.20 -27.78 3.63
C ASP A 218 -3.99 -26.58 4.56
N PHE A 219 -5.05 -25.83 4.86
CA PHE A 219 -4.97 -24.71 5.79
C PHE A 219 -4.62 -25.20 7.18
N LEU A 220 -5.26 -26.26 7.67
CA LEU A 220 -5.03 -26.78 9.01
C LEU A 220 -3.58 -27.28 9.19
N VAL A 221 -3.02 -27.95 8.17
CA VAL A 221 -1.61 -28.36 8.15
C VAL A 221 -0.69 -27.13 8.22
N MET A 222 -0.92 -26.15 7.34
CA MET A 222 -0.16 -24.90 7.31
C MET A 222 -0.25 -24.15 8.65
N PHE A 223 -1.45 -23.97 9.18
CA PHE A 223 -1.69 -23.23 10.41
C PHE A 223 -1.09 -23.94 11.64
N LYS A 224 -1.17 -25.28 11.69
CA LYS A 224 -0.50 -26.08 12.72
C LYS A 224 1.01 -25.92 12.67
N SER A 225 1.61 -25.92 11.47
CA SER A 225 3.04 -25.69 11.33
C SER A 225 3.45 -24.26 11.75
N PHE A 226 2.62 -23.26 11.44
CA PHE A 226 2.81 -21.86 11.87
C PHE A 226 2.80 -21.73 13.39
N ILE A 227 1.77 -22.25 14.07
CA ILE A 227 1.65 -22.17 15.53
C ILE A 227 2.76 -22.95 16.25
N SER A 228 3.20 -24.08 15.66
CA SER A 228 4.27 -24.90 16.24
C SER A 228 5.69 -24.39 15.95
N ASN A 229 5.84 -23.23 15.31
CA ASN A 229 7.12 -22.66 14.86
C ASN A 229 7.94 -23.62 13.97
N THR A 230 7.28 -24.57 13.32
CA THR A 230 7.88 -25.48 12.32
C THR A 230 7.65 -24.99 10.90
N PHE A 231 6.93 -23.87 10.75
CA PHE A 231 6.73 -23.20 9.48
C PHE A 231 8.04 -22.63 8.96
N ASN A 232 8.65 -23.39 8.05
CA ASN A 232 9.92 -23.08 7.45
C ASN A 232 9.69 -22.24 6.18
N THR A 233 9.82 -20.92 6.30
CA THR A 233 10.02 -20.01 5.14
C THR A 233 11.48 -20.08 4.69
N VAL A 234 11.94 -21.29 4.33
CA VAL A 234 13.38 -21.55 4.14
C VAL A 234 13.87 -21.04 2.78
N GLU A 235 13.01 -20.88 1.77
CA GLU A 235 13.47 -20.43 0.45
C GLU A 235 13.62 -18.91 0.34
N ASP A 236 12.95 -18.12 1.20
CA ASP A 236 12.89 -16.66 1.03
C ASP A 236 13.98 -15.84 1.75
N ARG A 237 14.77 -16.45 2.65
CA ARG A 237 15.91 -15.71 3.27
C ARG A 237 17.00 -15.34 2.24
N LYS A 238 16.98 -15.98 1.06
CA LYS A 238 17.81 -15.60 -0.09
C LYS A 238 17.06 -14.82 -1.17
N SER A 239 15.72 -14.77 -1.14
CA SER A 239 14.90 -14.22 -2.23
C SER A 239 14.49 -12.76 -2.00
N PHE A 240 14.26 -12.30 -0.77
CA PHE A 240 13.85 -10.91 -0.53
C PHE A 240 15.04 -9.96 -0.38
N SER A 241 15.81 -9.82 -1.46
CA SER A 241 16.71 -8.68 -1.63
C SER A 241 16.06 -7.71 -2.63
N ILE A 242 16.18 -6.40 -2.40
CA ILE A 242 15.78 -5.41 -3.42
C ILE A 242 16.49 -5.70 -4.76
N SER A 243 17.70 -6.28 -4.71
CA SER A 243 18.41 -6.79 -5.89
C SER A 243 17.67 -7.91 -6.63
N ASN A 244 16.91 -8.77 -5.95
CA ASN A 244 16.16 -9.85 -6.59
C ASN A 244 14.81 -9.38 -7.17
N LEU A 245 14.17 -8.40 -6.53
CA LEU A 245 12.98 -7.74 -7.09
C LEU A 245 13.32 -6.97 -8.38
N VAL A 246 14.59 -6.56 -8.52
CA VAL A 246 15.17 -6.02 -9.75
C VAL A 246 15.68 -7.12 -10.69
N SER A 247 16.09 -8.30 -10.20
CA SER A 247 16.56 -9.42 -11.05
C SER A 247 15.44 -10.24 -11.68
N ASP A 248 14.32 -10.44 -10.99
CA ASP A 248 13.20 -11.24 -11.51
C ASP A 248 12.30 -10.41 -12.43
N MET A 249 12.17 -9.10 -12.14
CA MET A 249 11.70 -8.16 -13.16
C MET A 249 12.66 -8.14 -14.35
N ASN A 250 13.97 -8.31 -14.15
CA ASN A 250 14.90 -8.42 -15.26
C ASN A 250 14.72 -9.74 -16.03
N GLU A 251 14.42 -10.90 -15.45
CA GLU A 251 14.21 -12.11 -16.27
C GLU A 251 12.90 -12.07 -17.05
N GLU A 252 11.79 -11.67 -16.45
CA GLU A 252 10.52 -11.52 -17.18
C GLU A 252 10.56 -10.33 -18.16
N MET A 253 11.09 -9.16 -17.76
CA MET A 253 11.30 -8.06 -18.71
C MET A 253 12.36 -8.41 -19.74
N ASN A 254 13.44 -9.10 -19.44
CA ASN A 254 14.42 -9.51 -20.45
C ASN A 254 13.81 -10.55 -21.39
N SER A 255 12.97 -11.47 -20.91
CA SER A 255 12.27 -12.40 -21.80
C SER A 255 11.28 -11.65 -22.69
N LEU A 256 10.55 -10.67 -22.15
CA LEU A 256 9.64 -9.81 -22.90
C LEU A 256 10.42 -8.93 -23.89
N PHE A 257 11.55 -8.35 -23.48
CA PHE A 257 12.41 -7.51 -24.29
C PHE A 257 13.12 -8.32 -25.38
N TYR A 258 13.53 -9.56 -25.10
CA TYR A 258 14.05 -10.49 -26.11
C TYR A 258 12.95 -10.94 -27.07
N ARG A 259 11.72 -11.19 -26.59
CA ARG A 259 10.58 -11.53 -27.45
C ARG A 259 10.20 -10.35 -28.34
N ILE A 260 10.15 -9.13 -27.80
CA ILE A 260 9.90 -7.89 -28.54
C ILE A 260 11.04 -7.62 -29.53
N LYS A 261 12.30 -7.75 -29.10
CA LYS A 261 13.48 -7.57 -29.97
C LYS A 261 13.51 -8.60 -31.09
N ASN A 262 13.27 -9.88 -30.79
CA ASN A 262 13.18 -10.93 -31.79
C ASN A 262 11.98 -10.72 -32.74
N ALA A 263 10.85 -10.19 -32.26
CA ALA A 263 9.71 -9.85 -33.11
C ALA A 263 10.05 -8.67 -34.04
N ILE A 264 10.71 -7.63 -33.52
CA ILE A 264 11.18 -6.46 -34.29
C ILE A 264 12.22 -6.88 -35.34
N ASP A 265 13.16 -7.76 -34.99
CA ASP A 265 14.20 -8.22 -35.91
C ASP A 265 13.67 -9.13 -37.03
N LYS A 266 12.52 -9.79 -36.81
CA LYS A 266 11.85 -10.62 -37.82
C LYS A 266 10.93 -9.84 -38.75
N VAL A 267 10.70 -8.55 -38.49
CA VAL A 267 9.71 -7.76 -39.24
C VAL A 267 10.42 -6.81 -40.19
N LYS A 268 9.94 -6.79 -41.45
CA LYS A 268 10.54 -6.01 -42.54
C LYS A 268 10.43 -4.49 -42.32
N ASP A 269 9.34 -4.04 -41.68
CA ASP A 269 9.11 -2.63 -41.36
C ASP A 269 9.19 -2.39 -39.85
N LYS A 270 10.40 -2.09 -39.38
CA LYS A 270 10.68 -1.83 -37.96
C LYS A 270 10.00 -0.55 -37.46
N GLN A 271 9.65 0.37 -38.35
CA GLN A 271 9.07 1.66 -37.96
C GLN A 271 7.58 1.52 -37.64
N LYS A 272 6.86 0.68 -38.39
CA LYS A 272 5.46 0.36 -38.12
C LYS A 272 5.27 -0.29 -36.74
N ILE A 273 6.07 -1.30 -36.40
CA ILE A 273 6.01 -1.96 -35.09
C ILE A 273 6.39 -1.01 -33.95
N LYS A 274 7.36 -0.13 -34.17
CA LYS A 274 7.71 0.89 -33.18
C LYS A 274 6.50 1.78 -32.86
N ASN A 275 5.75 2.20 -33.87
CA ASN A 275 4.56 3.03 -33.67
C ASN A 275 3.43 2.23 -32.99
N GLU A 276 3.20 0.98 -33.40
CA GLU A 276 2.19 0.11 -32.77
C GLU A 276 2.52 -0.20 -31.29
N LEU A 277 3.80 -0.36 -30.94
CA LEU A 277 4.25 -0.53 -29.55
C LEU A 277 4.08 0.75 -28.73
N ILE A 278 4.37 1.92 -29.33
CA ILE A 278 4.14 3.21 -28.68
C ILE A 278 2.64 3.40 -28.41
N ASP A 279 1.79 3.18 -29.42
CA ASP A 279 0.33 3.26 -29.29
C ASP A 279 -0.19 2.30 -28.21
N TYR A 280 0.27 1.05 -28.20
CA TYR A 280 -0.10 0.07 -27.18
C TYR A 280 0.28 0.52 -25.76
N ILE A 281 1.51 1.02 -25.57
CA ILE A 281 2.00 1.51 -24.27
C ILE A 281 1.25 2.77 -23.83
N GLU A 282 0.87 3.65 -24.75
CA GLU A 282 0.11 4.86 -24.45
C GLU A 282 -1.37 4.57 -24.12
N THR A 283 -1.89 3.41 -24.53
CA THR A 283 -3.25 2.94 -24.21
C THR A 283 -3.39 2.13 -22.92
N LEU A 284 -2.28 1.83 -22.22
CA LEU A 284 -2.24 1.18 -20.90
C LEU A 284 -2.26 2.20 -19.74
#